data_AF-A0A6H5GTC5-F1
#
_entry.id   AF-A0A6H5GTC5-F1
#
_cell.length_a   1.000
_cell.length_b   1.000
_cell.length_c   1.000
_cell.angle_alpha   90.00
_cell.angle_beta   90.00
_cell.angle_gamma   90.00
#
_symmetry.space_group_name_H-M   'P 1'
#
loop_
_entity.id
_entity.type
_entity.pdbx_description
1 polymer ?
#
loop_
_entity_poly.entity_id
_entity_poly.type
_entity_poly.pdbx_seq_one_letter_code
_entity_poly.pdbx_strand_id
1 'polypeptide(L)'
;MATRVQFENNNEVGVFTKLTNAYCIVAIGGSENYYSVFESELAETVPVIHASLAGCRIIGRMCVGNRHGLLVPSSTTDTELQHLRNSLPDSVCLQRVEERLSALGNVIVCNDYVALVHPDLDRVRPRLFY
;
A
#
# COMPACT_ATOMS: atom_id res chain seq x y z
N MET A 1 7.34 -9.24 -17.37
CA MET A 1 6.14 -9.63 -18.14
C MET A 1 4.94 -8.87 -17.58
N ALA A 2 3.91 -8.56 -18.37
CA ALA A 2 2.70 -7.91 -17.86
C ALA A 2 1.60 -8.97 -17.71
N THR A 3 1.15 -9.22 -16.48
CA THR A 3 0.16 -10.25 -16.16
C THR A 3 -1.20 -9.61 -15.91
N ARG A 4 -2.26 -10.24 -16.42
CA ARG A 4 -3.63 -9.77 -16.23
C ARG A 4 -4.22 -10.46 -15.00
N VAL A 5 -4.85 -9.67 -14.14
CA VAL A 5 -5.49 -10.16 -12.92
C VAL A 5 -6.76 -9.35 -12.64
N GLN A 6 -7.74 -9.97 -11.99
CA GLN A 6 -9.02 -9.34 -11.63
C GLN A 6 -9.34 -9.65 -10.18
N PHE A 7 -9.79 -8.63 -9.44
CA PHE A 7 -10.22 -8.77 -8.05
C PHE A 7 -11.74 -8.77 -7.99
N GLU A 8 -12.38 -9.89 -7.65
CA GLU A 8 -13.85 -10.01 -7.53
C GLU A 8 -14.62 -9.40 -8.74
N ASN A 9 -14.23 -9.76 -9.97
CA ASN A 9 -14.77 -9.21 -11.24
C ASN A 9 -14.48 -7.72 -11.49
N ASN A 10 -13.61 -7.10 -10.70
CA ASN A 10 -13.14 -5.73 -10.92
C ASN A 10 -11.75 -5.74 -11.59
N ASN A 11 -11.59 -4.90 -12.60
CA ASN A 11 -10.33 -4.71 -13.34
C ASN A 11 -9.40 -3.69 -12.68
N GLU A 12 -9.87 -2.95 -11.67
CA GLU A 12 -9.12 -1.90 -10.98
C GLU A 12 -8.17 -2.48 -9.90
N VAL A 13 -7.19 -3.27 -10.33
CA VAL A 13 -6.22 -3.96 -9.46
C VAL A 13 -5.50 -2.99 -8.52
N GLY A 14 -5.16 -1.80 -9.01
CA GLY A 14 -4.47 -0.76 -8.23
C GLY A 14 -5.28 -0.19 -7.06
N VAL A 15 -6.57 -0.49 -6.97
CA VAL A 15 -7.40 -0.13 -5.81
C VAL A 15 -7.18 -1.09 -4.65
N PHE A 16 -6.93 -2.36 -4.95
CA PHE A 16 -6.86 -3.45 -3.97
C PHE A 16 -5.43 -3.83 -3.61
N THR A 17 -4.47 -3.55 -4.49
CA THR A 17 -3.06 -3.89 -4.29
C THR A 17 -2.16 -2.66 -4.31
N LYS A 18 -1.15 -2.66 -3.45
CA LYS A 18 -0.03 -1.72 -3.49
C LYS A 18 1.28 -2.46 -3.73
N LEU A 19 1.94 -2.16 -4.84
CA LEU A 19 3.22 -2.76 -5.20
C LEU A 19 4.35 -1.73 -5.06
N THR A 20 5.44 -2.11 -4.41
CA THR A 20 6.68 -1.34 -4.31
C THR A 20 7.88 -2.24 -4.61
N ASN A 21 9.08 -1.66 -4.66
CA ASN A 21 10.32 -2.41 -4.90
C ASN A 21 10.74 -3.30 -3.70
N ALA A 22 10.15 -3.13 -2.52
CA ALA A 22 10.54 -3.87 -1.31
C ALA A 22 9.42 -4.72 -0.70
N TYR A 23 8.16 -4.43 -1.01
CA TYR A 23 7.01 -5.15 -0.47
C TYR A 23 5.79 -4.98 -1.38
N CYS A 24 4.90 -5.95 -1.32
CA CYS A 24 3.59 -5.91 -1.96
C CYS A 24 2.51 -6.09 -0.89
N ILE A 25 1.48 -5.24 -0.90
CA ILE A 25 0.34 -5.34 0.02
C ILE A 25 -0.90 -5.63 -0.79
N VAL A 26 -1.61 -6.68 -0.40
CA VAL A 26 -2.80 -7.17 -1.07
C VAL A 26 -3.98 -7.12 -0.12
N ALA A 27 -5.14 -6.72 -0.64
CA ALA A 27 -6.38 -6.70 0.12
C ALA A 27 -6.80 -8.10 0.58
N ILE A 28 -7.19 -8.22 1.85
CA ILE A 28 -7.89 -9.42 2.34
C ILE A 28 -9.25 -9.59 1.63
N GLY A 29 -9.68 -10.85 1.53
CA GLY A 29 -10.96 -11.21 0.93
C GLY A 29 -10.96 -11.32 -0.60
N GLY A 30 -9.79 -11.34 -1.24
CA GLY A 30 -9.65 -11.79 -2.63
C GLY A 30 -9.79 -13.31 -2.78
N SER A 31 -10.00 -13.77 -4.02
CA SER A 31 -9.96 -15.19 -4.37
C SER A 31 -8.52 -15.71 -4.40
N GLU A 32 -8.32 -17.01 -4.19
CA GLU A 32 -7.00 -17.64 -4.30
C GLU A 32 -6.35 -17.39 -5.67
N ASN A 33 -7.14 -17.37 -6.75
CA ASN A 33 -6.65 -17.02 -8.08
C ASN A 33 -5.97 -15.64 -8.13
N TYR A 34 -6.44 -14.68 -7.33
CA TYR A 34 -5.83 -13.35 -7.24
C TYR A 34 -4.47 -13.42 -6.54
N TYR A 35 -4.41 -14.06 -5.37
CA TYR A 35 -3.18 -14.17 -4.60
C TYR A 35 -2.12 -14.99 -5.33
N SER A 36 -2.50 -16.11 -5.95
CA SER A 36 -1.59 -16.98 -6.70
C SER A 36 -0.83 -16.25 -7.79
N VAL A 37 -1.43 -15.25 -8.46
CA VAL A 37 -0.74 -14.45 -9.49
C VAL A 37 0.34 -13.55 -8.89
N PHE A 38 0.09 -12.96 -7.71
CA PHE A 38 1.11 -12.15 -7.05
C PHE A 38 2.19 -13.04 -6.45
N GLU A 39 1.82 -14.13 -5.80
CA GLU A 39 2.78 -15.07 -5.22
C GLU A 39 3.67 -15.72 -6.28
N SER A 40 3.11 -16.12 -7.43
CA SER A 40 3.90 -16.76 -8.49
C SER A 40 4.98 -15.85 -9.09
N GLU A 41 4.72 -14.54 -9.16
CA GLU A 41 5.63 -13.58 -9.78
C GLU A 41 6.53 -12.86 -8.76
N LEU A 42 6.04 -12.67 -7.53
CA LEU A 42 6.69 -11.81 -6.53
C LEU A 42 7.27 -12.55 -5.33
N ALA A 43 6.80 -13.75 -4.99
CA ALA A 43 7.17 -14.39 -3.72
C ALA A 43 8.67 -14.65 -3.57
N GLU A 44 9.42 -14.80 -4.67
CA GLU A 44 10.86 -14.97 -4.63
C GLU A 44 11.63 -13.67 -4.33
N THR A 45 11.03 -12.50 -4.60
CA THR A 45 11.74 -11.21 -4.55
C THR A 45 11.22 -10.27 -3.46
N VAL A 46 9.89 -10.19 -3.28
CA VAL A 46 9.26 -9.28 -2.32
C VAL A 46 8.17 -9.99 -1.52
N PRO A 47 8.03 -9.69 -0.21
CA PRO A 47 6.95 -10.25 0.60
C PRO A 47 5.59 -9.74 0.11
N VAL A 48 4.66 -10.68 -0.07
CA VAL A 48 3.25 -10.41 -0.36
C VAL A 48 2.47 -10.46 0.97
N ILE A 49 1.95 -9.31 1.38
CA ILE A 49 1.33 -9.12 2.71
C ILE A 49 -0.17 -8.95 2.53
N HIS A 50 -0.95 -9.81 3.18
CA HIS A 50 -2.42 -9.72 3.15
C HIS A 50 -2.90 -8.85 4.30
N ALA A 51 -3.50 -7.69 4.00
CA ALA A 51 -3.91 -6.75 5.03
C ALA A 51 -5.29 -6.15 4.76
N SER A 52 -5.81 -5.41 5.73
CA SER A 52 -6.84 -4.40 5.55
C SER A 52 -6.35 -3.09 6.13
N LEU A 53 -6.93 -1.98 5.68
CA LEU A 53 -6.67 -0.67 6.26
C LEU A 53 -8.00 -0.04 6.67
N ALA A 54 -8.16 0.27 7.95
CA ALA A 54 -9.39 0.83 8.51
C ALA A 54 -10.61 -0.08 8.22
N GLY A 55 -10.42 -1.40 8.26
CA GLY A 55 -11.46 -2.39 7.92
C GLY A 55 -11.87 -2.39 6.44
N CYS A 56 -11.18 -1.64 5.58
CA CYS A 56 -11.48 -1.56 4.16
C CYS A 56 -10.55 -2.44 3.32
N ARG A 57 -11.07 -2.93 2.20
CA ARG A 57 -10.32 -3.71 1.19
C ARG A 57 -9.58 -2.85 0.15
N ILE A 58 -9.74 -1.54 0.18
CA ILE A 58 -9.21 -0.62 -0.84
C ILE A 58 -7.79 -0.11 -0.53
N ILE A 59 -6.87 -1.02 -0.27
CA ILE A 59 -5.52 -0.70 0.22
C ILE A 59 -4.76 0.23 -0.70
N GLY A 60 -4.78 -0.05 -2.01
CA GLY A 60 -3.99 0.71 -2.99
C GLY A 60 -4.35 2.19 -3.03
N ARG A 61 -5.60 2.53 -2.70
CA ARG A 61 -6.06 3.93 -2.56
C ARG A 61 -5.81 4.52 -1.18
N MET A 62 -5.85 3.72 -0.13
CA MET A 62 -5.73 4.20 1.25
C MET A 62 -4.28 4.46 1.65
N CYS A 63 -3.32 3.74 1.05
CA CYS A 63 -1.91 3.85 1.38
C CYS A 63 -1.05 4.35 0.22
N VAL A 64 0.08 4.94 0.59
CA VAL A 64 1.14 5.30 -0.34
C VAL A 64 2.48 4.93 0.27
N GLY A 65 3.41 4.46 -0.55
CA GLY A 65 4.70 4.03 -0.06
C GLY A 65 5.66 3.72 -1.17
N ASN A 66 6.94 3.70 -0.81
CA ASN A 66 8.08 3.37 -1.65
C ASN A 66 8.95 2.35 -0.91
N ARG A 67 10.15 2.05 -1.41
CA ARG A 67 11.08 1.13 -0.74
C ARG A 67 11.46 1.55 0.69
N HIS A 68 11.42 2.84 1.00
CA HIS A 68 11.88 3.40 2.28
C HIS A 68 10.79 3.46 3.34
N GLY A 69 9.52 3.48 2.94
CA GLY A 69 8.45 3.52 3.91
C GLY A 69 7.04 3.50 3.34
N LEU A 70 6.09 3.27 4.25
CA LEU A 70 4.67 3.18 4.01
C LEU A 70 3.92 4.20 4.87
N LEU A 71 3.09 5.00 4.21
CA LEU A 71 2.14 5.90 4.83
C LEU A 71 0.76 5.26 4.85
N VAL A 72 0.18 5.20 6.04
CA VAL A 72 -1.16 4.69 6.29
C VAL A 72 -2.04 5.80 6.88
N PRO A 73 -3.36 5.77 6.64
CA PRO A 73 -4.26 6.77 7.20
C PRO A 73 -4.34 6.66 8.72
N SER A 74 -4.72 7.76 9.39
CA SER A 74 -4.95 7.76 10.84
C SER A 74 -6.09 6.84 11.30
N SER A 75 -7.00 6.48 10.39
CA SER A 75 -8.10 5.54 10.64
C SER A 75 -7.68 4.06 10.71
N THR A 76 -6.42 3.73 10.37
CA THR A 76 -5.92 2.35 10.47
C THR A 76 -5.84 1.90 11.93
N THR A 77 -6.41 0.73 12.22
CA THR A 77 -6.45 0.18 13.58
C THR A 77 -5.06 -0.23 14.08
N ASP A 78 -4.87 -0.32 15.39
CA ASP A 78 -3.57 -0.74 15.97
C ASP A 78 -3.21 -2.18 15.65
N THR A 79 -4.21 -3.06 15.50
CA THR A 79 -4.02 -4.45 15.10
C THR A 79 -3.52 -4.56 13.66
N GLU A 80 -4.13 -3.82 12.73
CA GLU A 80 -3.67 -3.74 11.33
C GLU A 80 -2.26 -3.15 11.25
N LEU A 81 -1.96 -2.12 12.05
CA LEU A 81 -0.64 -1.50 12.08
C LEU A 81 0.41 -2.47 12.60
N GLN A 82 0.12 -3.21 13.68
CA GLN A 82 1.04 -4.21 14.21
C GLN A 82 1.27 -5.35 13.21
N HIS A 83 0.21 -5.79 12.52
CA HIS A 83 0.33 -6.79 11.46
C HIS A 83 1.27 -6.35 10.34
N LEU A 84 1.14 -5.10 9.88
CA LEU A 84 2.03 -4.52 8.88
C LEU A 84 3.47 -4.43 9.39
N ARG A 85 3.69 -3.98 10.62
CA ARG A 85 5.05 -3.91 11.19
C ARG A 85 5.73 -5.27 11.28
N ASN A 86 4.99 -6.33 11.62
CA ASN A 86 5.55 -7.68 11.72
C ASN A 86 5.88 -8.29 10.35
N SER A 87 5.20 -7.84 9.28
CA SER A 87 5.30 -8.42 7.94
C SER A 87 6.22 -7.62 7.01
N LEU A 88 6.40 -6.33 7.28
CA LEU A 88 7.27 -5.45 6.50
C LEU A 88 8.74 -5.65 6.90
N PRO A 89 9.69 -5.48 5.96
CA PRO A 89 11.11 -5.43 6.30
C PRO A 89 11.44 -4.27 7.25
N ASP A 90 12.40 -4.46 8.16
CA ASP A 90 12.81 -3.45 9.15
C ASP A 90 13.31 -2.14 8.53
N SER A 91 13.74 -2.17 7.27
CA SER A 91 14.16 -0.97 6.53
C SER A 91 13.00 -0.05 6.16
N VAL A 92 11.76 -0.52 6.21
CA VAL A 92 10.57 0.22 5.79
C VAL A 92 9.96 0.93 6.99
N CYS A 93 10.00 2.26 6.98
CA CYS A 93 9.36 3.04 8.04
C CYS A 93 7.84 3.02 7.86
N LEU A 94 7.09 2.63 8.89
CA LEU A 94 5.62 2.69 8.88
C LEU A 94 5.12 3.89 9.70
N GLN A 95 4.43 4.81 9.04
CA GLN A 95 3.91 6.02 9.69
C GLN A 95 2.42 6.26 9.39
N ARG A 96 1.66 6.59 10.44
CA ARG A 96 0.29 7.12 10.31
C ARG A 96 0.34 8.60 9.95
N VAL A 97 -0.48 9.00 9.00
CA VAL A 97 -0.65 10.39 8.59
C VAL A 97 -2.13 10.78 8.74
N GLU A 98 -2.36 11.92 9.38
CA GLU A 98 -3.66 12.58 9.31
C GLU A 98 -3.74 13.40 8.04
N GLU A 99 -4.65 13.03 7.14
CA GLU A 99 -4.94 13.75 5.92
C GLU A 99 -6.45 13.97 5.83
N ARG A 100 -6.87 15.20 5.49
CA ARG A 100 -8.29 15.59 5.48
C ARG A 100 -8.87 15.77 4.08
N LEU A 101 -8.04 15.79 3.03
CA LEU A 101 -8.51 15.99 1.65
C LEU A 101 -9.10 14.74 1.02
N SER A 102 -8.34 13.64 0.98
CA SER A 102 -8.76 12.37 0.39
C SER A 102 -7.87 11.23 0.87
N ALA A 103 -8.11 10.01 0.38
CA ALA A 103 -7.28 8.85 0.64
C ALA A 103 -5.86 9.05 0.08
N LEU A 104 -4.82 8.72 0.86
CA LEU A 104 -3.42 9.05 0.55
C LEU A 104 -2.97 8.62 -0.85
N GLY A 105 -3.43 7.46 -1.33
CA GLY A 105 -3.09 6.93 -2.65
C GLY A 105 -3.73 7.68 -3.82
N ASN A 106 -4.75 8.52 -3.59
CA ASN A 106 -5.29 9.42 -4.61
C ASN A 106 -4.53 10.76 -4.68
N VAL A 107 -3.94 11.16 -3.57
CA VAL A 107 -3.38 12.51 -3.37
C VAL A 107 -1.86 12.52 -3.59
N ILE A 108 -1.22 11.36 -3.43
CA ILE A 108 0.22 11.19 -3.49
C ILE A 108 0.55 10.04 -4.45
N VAL A 109 1.41 10.33 -5.42
CA VAL A 109 2.11 9.32 -6.22
C VAL A 109 3.61 9.46 -5.98
N CYS A 110 4.28 8.37 -5.65
CA CYS A 110 5.70 8.38 -5.35
C CYS A 110 6.42 7.21 -6.00
N ASN A 111 7.70 7.45 -6.30
CA ASN A 111 8.68 6.39 -6.52
C ASN A 111 9.76 6.48 -5.41
N ASP A 112 10.88 5.78 -5.58
CA ASP A 112 11.96 5.77 -4.59
C ASP A 112 12.73 7.11 -4.51
N TYR A 113 12.52 8.04 -5.45
CA TYR A 113 13.31 9.27 -5.57
C TYR A 113 12.48 10.56 -5.47
N VAL A 114 11.24 10.54 -5.96
CA VAL A 114 10.38 11.71 -6.16
C VAL A 114 8.94 11.35 -5.79
N ALA A 115 8.26 12.30 -5.16
CA ALA A 115 6.83 12.23 -4.90
C ALA A 115 6.14 13.46 -5.51
N LEU A 116 5.02 13.22 -6.20
CA LEU A 116 4.08 14.25 -6.61
C LEU A 116 2.89 14.22 -5.66
N VAL A 117 2.54 15.39 -5.13
CA VAL A 117 1.49 15.56 -4.14
C VAL A 117 0.49 16.60 -4.63
N HIS A 118 -0.76 16.46 -4.20
CA HIS A 118 -1.77 17.48 -4.44
C HIS A 118 -1.35 18.84 -3.84
N PRO A 119 -1.55 19.96 -4.55
CA PRO A 119 -1.09 21.28 -4.11
C PRO A 119 -1.68 21.74 -2.78
N ASP A 120 -2.92 21.32 -2.49
CA ASP A 120 -3.61 21.69 -1.25
C ASP A 120 -3.27 20.76 -0.08
N LEU A 121 -2.42 19.73 -0.28
CA LEU A 121 -1.99 18.85 0.80
C LEU A 121 -1.34 19.71 1.89
N ASP A 122 -1.83 19.56 3.11
CA ASP A 122 -1.35 20.38 4.23
C ASP A 122 0.17 20.21 4.37
N ARG A 123 0.88 21.27 4.78
CA ARG A 123 2.38 21.33 4.75
C ARG A 123 3.08 20.34 5.70
N VAL A 124 2.39 19.31 6.17
CA VAL A 124 2.94 18.16 6.84
C VAL A 124 3.74 17.36 5.81
N ARG A 125 5.05 17.65 5.70
CA ARG A 125 5.98 16.82 4.94
C ARG A 125 6.26 15.56 5.76
N PRO A 126 5.70 14.38 5.43
CA PRO A 126 6.14 13.16 6.10
C PRO A 126 7.65 13.00 5.82
N ARG A 127 8.44 12.86 6.88
CA ARG A 127 9.92 12.68 6.81
C ARG A 127 10.35 11.40 6.10
N LEU A 128 9.40 10.60 5.62
CA LEU A 128 9.61 9.28 5.03
C LEU A 128 10.26 9.26 3.64
N PHE A 129 10.30 10.41 2.95
CA PHE A 129 10.80 10.49 1.56
C PHE A 129 12.28 10.94 1.46
N TYR A 130 13.06 10.86 2.56
CA TYR A 130 14.50 11.17 2.60
C TYR A 130 15.29 10.02 3.23
#